data_AF-A0A317CB90-F1
#
_entry.id   AF-A0A317CB90-F1
#
_cell.length_a   1.000
_cell.length_b   1.000
_cell.length_c   1.000
_cell.angle_alpha   90.00
_cell.angle_beta   90.00
_cell.angle_gamma   90.00
#
_symmetry.space_group_name_H-M   'P 1'
#
loop_
_entity.id
_entity.type
_entity.pdbx_description
1 polymer ?
#
loop_
_entity_poly.entity_id
_entity_poly.type
_entity_poly.pdbx_seq_one_letter_code
_entity_poly.pdbx_strand_id
1 'polypeptide(L)'
;MTQLRFNTPLFMIAGLIGGSLIGLLTSTQQAHALSCMRPDPVQICKSMDKPVWAKGQLRLNKVISQEKNEGSIGGQGPAVADYLFTGTVNDQSGMREVKDAKVRITTSCAGPWCAKLPEDKKAGNFLLKSDDKTGMSLHLGACDFQPYGVTEAQEKAIQACVTPQPVKPVKNAAETPKAVEPKGSSQIYSQSSRDKKLVE
;
A
#
# COMPACT_ATOMS: atom_id res chain seq x y z
N MET A 1 -17.99 -34.92 43.53
CA MET A 1 -19.26 -35.54 43.08
C MET A 1 -20.40 -34.64 43.51
N THR A 2 -20.90 -33.79 42.62
CA THR A 2 -22.12 -33.01 42.86
C THR A 2 -22.89 -32.93 41.54
N GLN A 3 -23.98 -33.69 41.47
CA GLN A 3 -24.93 -33.75 40.37
C GLN A 3 -25.86 -32.53 40.44
N LEU A 4 -25.91 -31.71 39.40
CA LEU A 4 -26.92 -30.67 39.22
C LEU A 4 -27.83 -31.05 38.06
N ARG A 5 -28.99 -31.61 38.43
CA ARG A 5 -30.12 -31.86 37.53
C ARG A 5 -30.77 -30.52 37.20
N PHE A 6 -30.88 -30.19 35.91
CA PHE A 6 -31.81 -29.17 35.45
C PHE A 6 -32.97 -29.83 34.69
N ASN A 7 -34.13 -29.56 35.24
CA ASN A 7 -35.45 -30.02 34.87
C ASN A 7 -35.94 -29.23 33.64
N THR A 8 -36.37 -29.93 32.60
CA THR A 8 -37.05 -29.38 31.43
C THR A 8 -38.43 -28.83 31.79
N PRO A 9 -38.92 -27.83 31.05
CA PRO A 9 -40.32 -27.84 30.64
C PRO A 9 -40.47 -27.97 29.13
N LEU A 10 -41.20 -29.02 28.80
CA LEU A 10 -41.85 -29.32 27.54
C LEU A 10 -42.81 -28.17 27.19
N PHE A 11 -42.46 -27.32 26.23
CA PHE A 11 -43.44 -26.45 25.56
C PHE A 11 -43.66 -26.97 24.15
N MET A 12 -44.64 -27.86 24.03
CA MET A 12 -45.37 -28.10 22.79
C MET A 12 -46.20 -26.84 22.50
N ILE A 13 -45.83 -26.09 21.46
CA ILE A 13 -46.76 -25.20 20.78
C ILE A 13 -46.88 -25.69 19.35
N ALA A 14 -47.95 -26.45 19.12
CA ALA A 14 -48.48 -26.77 17.82
C ALA A 14 -49.06 -25.48 17.22
N GLY A 15 -48.43 -24.97 16.17
CA GLY A 15 -48.88 -23.84 15.37
C GLY A 15 -48.61 -24.14 13.89
N LEU A 16 -49.38 -25.08 13.35
CA LEU A 16 -49.58 -25.26 11.91
C LEU A 16 -50.44 -24.10 11.38
N ILE A 17 -50.19 -23.71 10.12
CA ILE A 17 -50.88 -22.68 9.31
C ILE A 17 -50.14 -21.33 9.25
N GLY A 18 -49.28 -21.21 8.24
CA GLY A 18 -48.56 -19.99 7.87
C GLY A 18 -47.43 -20.27 6.87
N GLY A 19 -47.63 -21.26 6.00
CA GLY A 19 -46.62 -21.71 5.03
C GLY A 19 -46.56 -20.82 3.80
N SER A 20 -45.33 -20.61 3.32
CA SER A 20 -44.97 -20.18 1.96
C SER A 20 -44.75 -18.68 1.67
N LEU A 21 -44.08 -17.91 2.55
CA LEU A 21 -43.51 -16.61 2.13
C LEU A 21 -42.16 -16.20 2.73
N ILE A 22 -41.43 -17.11 3.39
CA ILE A 22 -40.10 -16.81 4.00
C ILE A 22 -38.94 -17.52 3.26
N GLY A 23 -39.23 -18.33 2.23
CA GLY A 23 -38.23 -19.15 1.54
C GLY A 23 -37.44 -18.47 0.41
N LEU A 24 -37.71 -17.20 0.05
CA LEU A 24 -37.09 -16.55 -1.12
C LEU A 24 -36.02 -15.50 -0.80
N LEU A 25 -35.67 -15.28 0.47
CA LEU A 25 -34.69 -14.25 0.86
C LEU A 25 -33.29 -14.80 1.22
N THR A 26 -33.05 -16.11 1.12
CA THR A 26 -31.76 -16.72 1.52
C THR A 26 -30.79 -17.00 0.37
N SER A 27 -31.06 -16.55 -0.87
CA SER A 27 -30.28 -16.94 -2.06
C SER A 27 -29.41 -15.86 -2.71
N THR A 28 -29.24 -14.66 -2.13
CA THR A 28 -28.49 -13.56 -2.79
C THR A 28 -27.19 -13.13 -2.12
N GLN A 29 -26.75 -13.75 -1.02
CA GLN A 29 -25.52 -13.32 -0.34
C GLN A 29 -24.22 -14.01 -0.81
N GLN A 30 -24.28 -14.87 -1.83
CA GLN A 30 -23.12 -15.63 -2.30
C GLN A 30 -22.73 -15.25 -3.74
N ALA A 31 -22.13 -14.08 -3.96
CA ALA A 31 -21.48 -13.79 -5.25
C ALA A 31 -20.37 -12.74 -5.23
N HIS A 32 -20.01 -12.13 -4.09
CA HIS A 32 -18.86 -11.19 -4.05
C HIS A 32 -17.49 -11.91 -3.98
N ALA A 33 -17.47 -13.24 -4.08
CA ALA A 33 -16.28 -14.07 -4.00
C ALA A 33 -15.48 -14.22 -5.32
N LEU A 34 -15.95 -13.70 -6.46
CA LEU A 34 -15.45 -14.13 -7.79
C LEU A 34 -15.04 -13.02 -8.76
N SER A 35 -14.68 -11.82 -8.28
CA SER A 35 -14.06 -10.82 -9.15
C SER A 35 -13.11 -9.92 -8.39
N CYS A 36 -11.99 -10.46 -7.95
CA CYS A 36 -10.81 -9.60 -7.78
C CYS A 36 -10.39 -9.16 -9.19
N MET A 37 -11.05 -8.13 -9.73
CA MET A 37 -10.57 -7.48 -10.93
C MET A 37 -9.20 -6.90 -10.62
N ARG A 38 -8.17 -7.42 -11.29
CA ARG A 38 -6.80 -7.00 -11.05
C ARG A 38 -6.70 -5.49 -11.30
N PRO A 39 -6.29 -4.68 -10.31
CA PRO A 39 -6.21 -3.25 -10.50
C PRO A 39 -5.18 -2.91 -11.58
N ASP A 40 -5.49 -1.90 -12.40
CA ASP A 40 -4.58 -1.41 -13.43
C ASP A 40 -3.35 -0.78 -12.76
N PRO A 41 -2.13 -1.29 -13.00
CA PRO A 41 -0.92 -0.79 -12.35
C PRO A 41 -0.66 0.71 -12.62
N VAL A 42 -1.16 1.26 -13.73
CA VAL A 42 -1.07 2.71 -14.01
C VAL A 42 -1.89 3.52 -13.00
N GLN A 43 -3.09 3.05 -12.66
CA GLN A 43 -3.96 3.74 -11.70
C GLN A 43 -3.41 3.63 -10.27
N ILE A 44 -2.86 2.46 -9.92
CA ILE A 44 -2.19 2.26 -8.64
C ILE A 44 -1.00 3.22 -8.52
N CYS A 45 -0.18 3.35 -9.56
CA CYS A 45 0.96 4.27 -9.51
C CYS A 45 0.51 5.71 -9.21
N LYS A 46 -0.57 6.18 -9.85
CA LYS A 46 -1.09 7.54 -9.67
C LYS A 46 -1.65 7.79 -8.27
N SER A 47 -2.15 6.76 -7.58
CA SER A 47 -2.68 6.89 -6.21
C SER A 47 -1.62 6.70 -5.13
N MET A 48 -0.43 6.21 -5.49
CA MET A 48 0.66 6.02 -4.55
C MET A 48 1.40 7.31 -4.25
N ASP A 49 1.70 7.51 -2.97
CA ASP A 49 2.68 8.49 -2.53
C ASP A 49 4.10 7.92 -2.70
N LYS A 50 4.97 8.66 -3.41
CA LYS A 50 6.35 8.24 -3.78
C LYS A 50 6.42 6.83 -4.39
N PRO A 51 5.78 6.60 -5.55
CA PRO A 51 5.86 5.32 -6.23
C PRO A 51 7.30 5.04 -6.65
N VAL A 52 7.62 3.76 -6.81
CA VAL A 52 8.89 3.24 -7.29
C VAL A 52 8.60 2.10 -8.27
N TRP A 53 9.06 2.22 -9.51
CA TRP A 53 8.92 1.16 -10.51
C TRP A 53 10.18 0.30 -10.54
N ALA A 54 10.03 -1.00 -10.29
CA ALA A 54 11.16 -1.91 -10.16
C ALA A 54 11.01 -3.11 -11.11
N LYS A 55 12.07 -3.45 -11.84
CA LYS A 55 12.13 -4.61 -12.73
C LYS A 55 13.32 -5.47 -12.35
N GLY A 56 13.08 -6.68 -11.90
CA GLY A 56 14.15 -7.51 -11.35
C GLY A 56 13.64 -8.73 -10.63
N GLN A 57 14.41 -9.19 -9.64
CA GLN A 57 14.13 -10.40 -8.88
C GLN A 57 14.05 -10.11 -7.38
N LEU A 58 13.07 -10.72 -6.72
CA LEU A 58 12.96 -10.76 -5.26
C LEU A 58 13.51 -12.08 -4.71
N ARG A 59 14.33 -11.99 -3.67
CA ARG A 59 14.79 -13.11 -2.87
C ARG A 59 14.34 -12.92 -1.42
N LEU A 60 13.62 -13.88 -0.87
CA LEU A 60 13.22 -13.85 0.54
C LEU A 60 14.47 -13.81 1.42
N ASN A 61 14.53 -12.87 2.34
CA ASN A 61 15.60 -12.75 3.34
C ASN A 61 15.14 -13.31 4.68
N LYS A 62 14.01 -12.81 5.20
CA LYS A 62 13.50 -13.18 6.52
C LYS A 62 12.00 -12.95 6.61
N VAL A 63 11.26 -13.93 7.13
CA VAL A 63 9.87 -13.72 7.57
C VAL A 63 9.89 -13.08 8.96
N ILE A 64 9.22 -11.94 9.11
CA ILE A 64 9.15 -11.17 10.37
C ILE A 64 7.97 -11.67 11.20
N SER A 65 6.80 -11.75 10.60
CA SER A 65 5.58 -12.24 11.25
C SER A 65 4.65 -12.90 10.25
N GLN A 66 3.85 -13.84 10.74
CA GLN A 66 2.79 -14.49 9.97
C GLN A 66 1.70 -14.96 10.92
N GLU A 67 0.50 -14.43 10.73
CA GLU A 67 -0.66 -14.88 11.51
C GLU A 67 -1.16 -16.22 10.98
N LYS A 68 -1.53 -17.14 11.88
CA LYS A 68 -2.27 -18.34 11.53
C LYS A 68 -3.74 -18.06 11.77
N ASN A 69 -4.53 -17.99 10.70
CA ASN A 69 -5.97 -17.80 10.81
C ASN A 69 -6.67 -19.10 10.39
N GLU A 70 -7.13 -19.86 11.38
CA GLU A 70 -7.72 -21.20 11.22
C GLU A 70 -9.00 -21.20 10.35
N GLY A 71 -9.62 -20.03 10.15
CA GLY A 71 -10.80 -19.86 9.28
C GLY A 71 -10.51 -19.39 7.84
N SER A 72 -9.24 -19.23 7.44
CA SER A 72 -8.90 -18.73 6.11
C SER A 72 -8.81 -19.85 5.07
N ILE A 73 -9.49 -19.69 3.93
CA ILE A 73 -9.46 -20.64 2.81
C ILE A 73 -8.10 -20.61 2.08
N GLY A 74 -7.21 -19.67 2.44
CA GLY A 74 -5.85 -19.49 1.90
C GLY A 74 -4.69 -20.01 2.77
N GLY A 75 -4.96 -20.53 3.97
CA GLY A 75 -4.01 -21.27 4.82
C GLY A 75 -3.05 -20.45 5.69
N GLN A 76 -2.84 -19.15 5.43
CA GLN A 76 -2.00 -18.27 6.24
C GLN A 76 -2.57 -16.84 6.22
N GLY A 77 -2.63 -16.19 7.40
CA GLY A 77 -3.14 -14.83 7.59
C GLY A 77 -2.16 -13.75 7.09
N PRO A 78 -2.39 -12.47 7.45
CA PRO A 78 -1.47 -11.38 7.12
C PRO A 78 -0.04 -11.71 7.56
N ALA A 79 0.92 -11.31 6.74
CA ALA A 79 2.33 -11.61 6.94
C ALA A 79 3.20 -10.40 6.59
N VAL A 80 4.33 -10.31 7.28
CA VAL A 80 5.36 -9.30 7.06
C VAL A 80 6.70 -10.01 6.86
N ALA A 81 7.41 -9.67 5.78
CA ALA A 81 8.69 -10.28 5.47
C ALA A 81 9.63 -9.31 4.76
N ASP A 82 10.92 -9.49 5.00
CA ASP A 82 12.01 -8.79 4.33
C ASP A 82 12.51 -9.59 3.14
N TYR A 83 12.71 -8.88 2.03
CA TYR A 83 13.25 -9.38 0.79
C TYR A 83 14.47 -8.56 0.37
N LEU A 84 15.31 -9.18 -0.44
CA LEU A 84 16.39 -8.53 -1.16
C LEU A 84 16.00 -8.46 -2.65
N PHE A 85 16.08 -7.26 -3.20
CA PHE A 85 15.77 -6.96 -4.60
C PHE A 85 17.04 -6.68 -5.38
N THR A 86 17.15 -7.30 -6.56
CA THR A 86 18.21 -7.05 -7.52
C THR A 86 17.61 -6.80 -8.89
N GLY A 87 18.01 -5.72 -9.54
CA GLY A 87 17.49 -5.31 -10.85
C GLY A 87 17.55 -3.81 -11.06
N THR A 88 16.63 -3.29 -11.87
CA THR A 88 16.51 -1.87 -12.17
C THR A 88 15.39 -1.24 -11.36
N VAL A 89 15.65 -0.07 -10.80
CA VAL A 89 14.67 0.76 -10.07
C VAL A 89 14.58 2.11 -10.76
N ASN A 90 13.36 2.59 -10.97
CA ASN A 90 13.06 3.94 -11.41
C ASN A 90 12.19 4.63 -10.36
N ASP A 91 12.62 5.80 -9.91
CA ASP A 91 11.91 6.65 -8.98
C ASP A 91 12.12 8.14 -9.33
N GLN A 92 11.84 9.04 -8.39
CA GLN A 92 12.04 10.49 -8.58
C GLN A 92 13.49 10.87 -8.83
N SER A 93 14.45 10.04 -8.40
CA SER A 93 15.88 10.25 -8.66
C SER A 93 16.32 9.72 -10.04
N GLY A 94 15.39 9.10 -10.78
CA GLY A 94 15.64 8.47 -12.06
C GLY A 94 15.96 6.99 -11.96
N MET A 95 16.32 6.43 -13.12
CA MET A 95 16.54 5.00 -13.30
C MET A 95 17.96 4.61 -12.90
N ARG A 96 18.10 3.56 -12.09
CA ARG A 96 19.39 3.01 -11.64
C ARG A 96 19.33 1.50 -11.44
N GLU A 97 20.49 0.85 -11.53
CA GLU A 97 20.63 -0.55 -11.10
C GLU A 97 20.86 -0.62 -9.59
N VAL A 98 20.27 -1.63 -8.96
CA VAL A 98 20.44 -1.90 -7.53
C VAL A 98 20.70 -3.38 -7.32
N LYS A 99 21.49 -3.69 -6.31
CA LYS A 99 21.82 -5.06 -5.90
C LYS A 99 21.52 -5.24 -4.41
N ASP A 100 20.81 -6.32 -4.09
CA ASP A 100 20.42 -6.68 -2.72
C ASP A 100 19.76 -5.53 -1.94
N ALA A 101 18.97 -4.70 -2.63
CA ALA A 101 18.23 -3.61 -2.03
C ALA A 101 17.11 -4.16 -1.13
N LYS A 102 16.95 -3.62 0.07
CA LYS A 102 15.95 -4.10 1.03
C LYS A 102 14.54 -3.71 0.58
N VAL A 103 13.63 -4.68 0.58
CA VAL A 103 12.20 -4.48 0.33
C VAL A 103 11.43 -5.14 1.45
N ARG A 104 10.54 -4.39 2.11
CA ARG A 104 9.60 -4.95 3.08
C ARG A 104 8.27 -5.27 2.40
N ILE A 105 7.86 -6.53 2.41
CA ILE A 105 6.57 -6.96 1.88
C ILE A 105 5.61 -7.17 3.04
N THR A 106 4.43 -6.56 2.96
CA THR A 106 3.31 -6.76 3.88
C THR A 106 2.13 -7.30 3.11
N THR A 107 1.44 -8.29 3.65
CA THR A 107 0.21 -8.83 3.08
C THR A 107 -1.00 -8.47 3.93
N SER A 108 -2.18 -8.39 3.33
CA SER A 108 -3.44 -8.25 4.03
C SER A 108 -4.49 -9.25 3.55
N CYS A 109 -5.57 -9.38 4.32
CA CYS A 109 -6.69 -10.26 4.01
C CYS A 109 -7.98 -9.46 3.82
N ALA A 110 -8.85 -9.95 2.95
CA ALA A 110 -10.23 -9.53 2.82
C ALA A 110 -11.10 -10.75 3.15
N GLY A 111 -11.67 -10.78 4.36
CA GLY A 111 -12.42 -11.94 4.86
C GLY A 111 -11.55 -13.22 4.85
N PRO A 112 -12.02 -14.32 4.22
CA PRO A 112 -11.26 -15.57 4.19
C PRO A 112 -10.10 -15.59 3.18
N TRP A 113 -9.96 -14.55 2.34
CA TRP A 113 -8.91 -14.46 1.32
C TRP A 113 -7.73 -13.63 1.80
N CYS A 114 -6.55 -14.23 1.83
CA CYS A 114 -5.32 -13.57 2.22
C CYS A 114 -4.35 -13.52 1.05
N ALA A 115 -3.70 -12.36 0.87
CA ALA A 115 -2.58 -12.27 -0.02
C ALA A 115 -1.43 -13.15 0.48
N LYS A 116 -0.81 -13.85 -0.46
CA LYS A 116 0.36 -14.70 -0.17
C LYS A 116 1.63 -13.92 -0.44
N LEU A 117 2.61 -14.12 0.44
CA LEU A 117 3.97 -13.68 0.18
C LEU A 117 4.49 -14.37 -1.09
N PRO A 118 5.23 -13.67 -1.96
CA PRO A 118 5.85 -14.29 -3.10
C PRO A 118 6.87 -15.33 -2.63
N GLU A 119 6.75 -16.55 -3.16
CA GLU A 119 7.76 -17.61 -3.05
C GLU A 119 9.14 -17.13 -3.53
N ASP A 120 10.19 -17.90 -3.23
CA ASP A 120 11.55 -17.51 -3.55
C ASP A 120 11.75 -17.41 -5.08
N LYS A 121 12.46 -16.35 -5.51
CA LYS A 121 12.89 -16.11 -6.90
C LYS A 121 11.80 -15.70 -7.90
N LYS A 122 10.85 -14.85 -7.49
CA LYS A 122 9.97 -14.20 -8.47
C LYS A 122 10.69 -13.05 -9.18
N ALA A 123 10.94 -13.25 -10.46
CA ALA A 123 11.37 -12.19 -11.37
C ALA A 123 10.14 -11.53 -12.02
N GLY A 124 10.22 -10.22 -12.25
CA GLY A 124 9.18 -9.48 -12.97
C GLY A 124 9.19 -8.00 -12.65
N ASN A 125 8.04 -7.37 -12.89
CA ASN A 125 7.83 -5.95 -12.63
C ASN A 125 7.03 -5.73 -11.34
N PHE A 126 7.47 -4.79 -10.53
CA PHE A 126 6.93 -4.48 -9.22
C PHE A 126 6.67 -3.00 -9.12
N LEU A 127 5.54 -2.66 -8.51
CA LEU A 127 5.23 -1.28 -8.14
C LEU A 127 5.35 -1.19 -6.62
N LEU A 128 6.39 -0.49 -6.18
CA LEU A 128 6.80 -0.37 -4.78
C LEU A 128 6.54 1.06 -4.29
N LYS A 129 6.54 1.23 -2.97
CA LYS A 129 6.52 2.54 -2.31
C LYS A 129 7.89 2.80 -1.70
N SER A 130 8.42 4.01 -1.84
CA SER A 130 9.61 4.43 -1.10
C SER A 130 9.28 4.56 0.39
N ASP A 131 10.10 3.97 1.25
CA ASP A 131 9.93 3.99 2.71
C ASP A 131 11.22 4.43 3.39
N ASP A 132 11.14 5.44 4.25
CA ASP A 132 12.33 6.04 4.89
C ASP A 132 13.03 5.08 5.86
N LYS A 133 12.36 4.03 6.34
CA LYS A 133 12.89 3.07 7.32
C LYS A 133 13.48 1.83 6.64
N THR A 134 12.82 1.32 5.60
CA THR A 134 13.19 0.07 4.93
C THR A 134 13.80 0.27 3.55
N GLY A 135 13.81 1.49 3.04
CA GLY A 135 14.19 1.86 1.67
C GLY A 135 13.00 1.72 0.72
N MET A 136 12.48 0.50 0.59
CA MET A 136 11.31 0.20 -0.24
C MET A 136 10.32 -0.70 0.51
N SER A 137 9.04 -0.53 0.21
CA SER A 137 7.96 -1.35 0.74
C SER A 137 6.98 -1.76 -0.35
N LEU A 138 6.35 -2.92 -0.16
CA LEU A 138 5.32 -3.47 -1.02
C LEU A 138 4.15 -3.92 -0.15
N HIS A 139 2.96 -3.41 -0.42
CA HIS A 139 1.73 -3.92 0.17
C HIS A 139 1.01 -4.82 -0.84
N LEU A 140 0.70 -6.04 -0.43
CA LEU A 140 -0.08 -6.99 -1.20
C LEU A 140 -1.45 -7.15 -0.54
N GLY A 141 -2.46 -6.50 -1.11
CA GLY A 141 -3.85 -6.73 -0.77
C GLY A 141 -4.37 -8.09 -1.27
N ALA A 142 -5.49 -8.54 -0.73
CA ALA A 142 -6.11 -9.83 -1.10
C ALA A 142 -6.37 -9.99 -2.62
N CYS A 143 -6.55 -8.88 -3.34
CA CYS A 143 -6.73 -8.84 -4.80
C CYS A 143 -5.48 -8.35 -5.56
N ASP A 144 -4.39 -8.02 -4.87
CA ASP A 144 -3.17 -7.58 -5.51
C ASP A 144 -2.32 -8.79 -5.91
N PHE A 145 -1.95 -8.80 -7.18
CA PHE A 145 -1.03 -9.79 -7.72
C PHE A 145 0.20 -9.07 -8.22
N GLN A 146 1.36 -9.42 -7.68
CA GLN A 146 2.67 -9.03 -8.20
C GLN A 146 3.56 -10.27 -8.36
N PRO A 147 4.41 -10.33 -9.39
CA PRO A 147 4.74 -9.28 -10.35
C PRO A 147 3.62 -8.95 -11.37
N TYR A 148 3.66 -7.76 -11.97
CA TYR A 148 2.77 -7.34 -13.05
C TYR A 148 3.27 -7.79 -14.43
N GLY A 149 2.36 -8.37 -15.21
CA GLY A 149 2.47 -8.41 -16.66
C GLY A 149 1.98 -7.07 -17.20
N VAL A 150 2.89 -6.27 -17.74
CA VAL A 150 2.58 -4.95 -18.31
C VAL A 150 2.88 -4.94 -19.80
N THR A 151 2.04 -4.24 -20.56
CA THR A 151 2.32 -3.90 -21.95
C THR A 151 3.35 -2.76 -22.02
N GLU A 152 4.00 -2.57 -23.17
CA GLU A 152 4.94 -1.44 -23.36
C GLU A 152 4.28 -0.08 -23.13
N ALA A 153 3.01 0.06 -23.53
CA ALA A 153 2.23 1.28 -23.31
C ALA A 153 2.00 1.54 -21.82
N GLN A 154 1.67 0.51 -21.05
CA GLN A 154 1.53 0.61 -19.59
C GLN A 154 2.87 0.88 -18.91
N GLU A 155 3.95 0.23 -19.35
CA GLU A 155 5.29 0.47 -18.81
C GLU A 155 5.70 1.94 -18.98
N LYS A 156 5.50 2.54 -20.17
CA LYS A 156 5.75 3.96 -20.40
C LYS A 156 4.87 4.86 -19.52
N ALA A 157 3.59 4.51 -19.36
CA ALA A 157 2.68 5.26 -18.52
C ALA A 157 3.07 5.21 -17.03
N ILE A 158 3.54 4.05 -16.55
CA ILE A 158 4.05 3.88 -15.19
C ILE A 158 5.34 4.69 -15.03
N GLN A 159 6.31 4.56 -15.95
CA GLN A 159 7.56 5.32 -15.91
C GLN A 159 7.31 6.84 -15.82
N ALA A 160 6.37 7.36 -16.60
CA ALA A 160 5.96 8.77 -16.55
C ALA A 160 5.28 9.16 -15.23
N CYS A 161 4.62 8.23 -14.56
CA CYS A 161 4.03 8.43 -13.24
C CYS A 161 5.11 8.49 -12.14
N VAL A 162 6.17 7.68 -12.23
CA VAL A 162 7.19 7.59 -11.17
C VAL A 162 8.21 8.72 -11.22
N THR A 163 8.61 9.09 -12.44
CA THR A 163 9.54 10.18 -12.68
C THR A 163 8.76 11.25 -13.43
N PRO A 164 7.98 12.10 -12.71
CA PRO A 164 7.32 13.22 -13.37
C PRO A 164 8.41 14.01 -14.09
N GLN A 165 8.27 14.16 -15.40
CA GLN A 165 9.22 14.93 -16.19
C GLN A 165 9.47 16.25 -15.47
N PRO A 166 10.74 16.71 -15.35
CA PRO A 166 11.01 18.01 -14.78
C PRO A 166 10.10 18.98 -15.51
N VAL A 167 9.17 19.60 -14.77
CA VAL A 167 8.25 20.58 -15.31
C VAL A 167 9.16 21.55 -16.03
N LYS A 168 9.09 21.59 -17.37
CA LYS A 168 9.90 22.51 -18.16
C LYS A 168 9.77 23.85 -17.43
N PRO A 169 10.89 24.47 -16.98
CA PRO A 169 10.81 25.75 -16.30
C PRO A 169 9.90 26.60 -17.15
N VAL A 170 8.78 27.05 -16.59
CA VAL A 170 7.84 27.89 -17.32
C VAL A 170 8.69 29.05 -17.81
N LYS A 171 9.03 29.06 -19.10
CA LYS A 171 9.85 30.10 -19.75
C LYS A 171 9.08 31.43 -19.84
N ASN A 172 8.04 31.60 -19.03
CA ASN A 172 7.18 32.75 -18.90
C ASN A 172 7.21 33.22 -17.43
N ALA A 173 8.38 33.61 -16.96
CA ALA A 173 8.52 34.55 -15.85
C ALA A 173 9.66 35.53 -16.17
N ALA A 174 9.67 35.99 -17.43
CA ALA A 174 10.21 37.29 -17.80
C ALA A 174 9.03 38.26 -17.96
N GLU A 175 8.08 38.25 -17.01
CA GLU A 175 7.41 39.50 -16.68
C GLU A 175 8.38 40.24 -15.78
N THR A 176 9.10 41.17 -16.38
CA THR A 176 9.83 42.23 -15.68
C THR A 176 8.91 42.75 -14.58
N PRO A 177 9.28 42.68 -13.29
CA PRO A 177 8.59 43.46 -12.28
C PRO A 177 8.70 44.90 -12.76
N LYS A 178 7.58 45.53 -13.13
CA LYS A 178 7.56 46.99 -13.27
C LYS A 178 8.12 47.51 -11.96
N ALA A 179 9.23 48.24 -12.06
CA ALA A 179 9.83 48.94 -10.94
C ALA A 179 8.75 49.78 -10.27
N VAL A 180 8.25 49.31 -9.14
CA VAL A 180 7.50 50.14 -8.21
C VAL A 180 8.57 51.02 -7.57
N GLU A 181 8.53 52.32 -7.89
CA GLU A 181 9.40 53.31 -7.27
C GLU A 181 9.32 53.20 -5.74
N PRO A 182 10.45 53.04 -5.04
CA PRO A 182 10.46 52.98 -3.60
C PRO A 182 10.20 54.38 -3.03
N LYS A 183 8.95 54.68 -2.69
CA LYS A 183 8.64 55.78 -1.76
C LYS A 183 8.85 55.31 -0.33
N GLY A 184 10.05 55.60 0.19
CA GLY A 184 10.20 56.11 1.54
C GLY A 184 10.52 55.12 2.66
N SER A 185 11.48 55.56 3.49
CA SER A 185 11.67 55.24 4.90
C SER A 185 12.28 53.88 5.25
N SER A 186 13.62 53.84 5.23
CA SER A 186 14.43 52.95 6.07
C SER A 186 14.08 53.12 7.54
N GLN A 187 13.76 52.04 8.24
CA GLN A 187 14.01 51.93 9.67
C GLN A 187 14.90 50.71 9.93
N ILE A 188 16.16 51.02 10.20
CA ILE A 188 17.19 50.09 10.64
C ILE A 188 16.92 49.80 12.12
N TYR A 189 16.50 48.59 12.46
CA TYR A 189 16.46 48.13 13.85
C TYR A 189 17.75 47.36 14.16
N SER A 190 18.69 48.02 14.84
CA SER A 190 19.87 47.40 15.43
C SER A 190 19.44 46.60 16.67
N GLN A 191 19.53 45.27 16.62
CA GLN A 191 19.46 44.46 17.83
C GLN A 191 20.85 44.39 18.48
N SER A 192 20.98 45.18 19.55
CA SER A 192 22.11 45.19 20.48
C SER A 192 22.13 43.90 21.30
N SER A 193 23.35 43.39 21.47
CA SER A 193 23.78 42.32 22.38
C SER A 193 23.24 42.47 23.81
N ARG A 194 22.93 41.33 24.44
CA ARG A 194 23.13 41.16 25.88
C ARG A 194 23.72 39.79 26.17
N ASP A 195 24.95 39.86 26.68
CA ASP A 195 25.71 38.83 27.35
C ASP A 195 24.86 38.05 28.37
N LYS A 196 24.95 36.71 28.32
CA LYS A 196 24.60 35.86 29.46
C LYS A 196 25.89 35.31 30.06
N LYS A 197 26.14 35.78 31.28
CA LYS A 197 27.17 35.38 32.24
C LYS A 197 27.18 33.86 32.47
N LEU A 198 28.37 33.29 32.44
CA LEU A 198 28.71 32.05 33.15
C LEU A 198 28.63 32.29 34.67
N VAL A 199 28.08 31.32 35.39
CA VAL A 199 28.28 31.13 36.83
C VAL A 199 28.66 29.67 37.02
N GLU A 200 29.74 29.48 37.79
CA GLU A 200 30.32 28.21 38.29
C GLU A 200 29.31 27.25 38.90
#